data_AF-A0A0A9Z0B4-F1
#
_entry.id   AF-A0A0A9Z0B4-F1
#
_cell.length_a   1.000
_cell.length_b   1.000
_cell.length_c   1.000
_cell.angle_alpha   90.00
_cell.angle_beta   90.00
_cell.angle_gamma   90.00
#
_symmetry.space_group_name_H-M   'P 1'
#
loop_
_entity.id
_entity.type
_entity.pdbx_description
1 polymer ?
#
loop_
_entity_poly.entity_id
_entity_poly.type
_entity_poly.pdbx_seq_one_letter_code
_entity_poly.pdbx_strand_id
1 'polypeptide(L)'
;MRCEFHTTLVFMAGWCPMNQLENLNRCINEVAPEAGTKPALDYNAIPPMNAIPPTYIPTTKVISAFQNIVNTYGSPRYQEVNPGLFTIVTFPFLFGVMYGDIGHG
;
A
#
# COMPACT_ATOMS: atom_id res chain seq x y z
N MET A 1 13.80 -2.87 -0.60
CA MET A 1 14.41 -3.36 0.64
C MET A 1 15.90 -3.48 0.38
N ARG A 2 16.74 -2.72 1.09
CA ARG A 2 18.20 -2.77 0.97
C ARG A 2 18.73 -3.29 2.31
N CYS A 3 19.51 -4.38 2.28
CA CYS A 3 20.13 -4.97 3.46
C CYS A 3 21.64 -4.81 3.35
N GLU A 4 22.25 -4.07 4.26
CA GLU A 4 23.71 -3.98 4.38
C GLU A 4 24.13 -4.76 5.62
N PHE A 5 24.99 -5.75 5.43
CA PHE A 5 25.49 -6.63 6.49
C PHE A 5 26.85 -6.12 6.96
N HIS A 6 26.90 -5.60 8.18
CA HIS A 6 28.13 -5.48 8.94
C HIS A 6 28.17 -6.64 9.95
N THR A 7 29.35 -7.12 10.33
CA THR A 7 29.61 -8.34 11.13
C THR A 7 28.80 -8.51 12.44
N THR A 8 28.08 -7.48 12.89
CA THR A 8 27.21 -7.50 14.08
C THR A 8 25.90 -6.69 13.94
N LEU A 9 25.68 -6.02 12.80
CA LEU A 9 24.57 -5.07 12.61
C LEU A 9 23.94 -5.24 11.22
N VAL A 10 22.60 -5.27 11.18
CA VAL A 10 21.81 -5.36 9.95
C VAL A 10 20.97 -4.10 9.81
N PHE A 11 21.18 -3.37 8.71
CA PHE A 11 20.36 -2.22 8.36
C PHE A 11 19.24 -2.65 7.40
N MET A 12 18.01 -2.30 7.71
CA MET A 12 16.85 -2.51 6.83
C MET A 12 16.10 -1.20 6.65
N ALA A 13 15.86 -0.82 5.40
CA ALA A 13 15.05 0.34 5.04
C ALA A 13 13.85 -0.08 4.18
N GLY A 14 12.69 0.52 4.48
CA GLY A 14 11.43 0.24 3.79
C GLY A 14 10.40 1.35 4.00
N TRP A 15 9.32 1.30 3.22
CA TRP A 15 8.21 2.23 3.33
C TRP A 15 7.14 1.67 4.26
N CYS A 16 6.69 2.48 5.21
CA CYS A 16 5.62 2.14 6.14
C CYS A 16 4.55 3.25 6.09
N PRO A 17 3.26 2.92 6.03
CA PRO A 17 2.22 3.93 6.11
C PRO A 17 2.18 4.52 7.53
N MET A 18 2.00 5.84 7.63
CA MET A 18 2.08 6.57 8.91
C MET A 18 1.09 6.05 9.97
N ASN A 19 -0.05 5.52 9.56
CA ASN A 19 -1.05 4.94 10.45
C ASN A 19 -0.63 3.60 11.09
N GLN A 20 0.41 2.93 10.59
CA GLN A 20 0.91 1.66 11.12
C GLN A 20 2.23 1.82 11.91
N LEU A 21 2.75 3.04 12.04
CA LEU A 21 4.02 3.29 12.72
C LEU A 21 4.00 2.83 14.19
N GLU A 22 2.90 3.09 14.89
CA GLU A 22 2.74 2.67 16.29
C GLU A 22 2.66 1.14 16.42
N ASN A 23 1.92 0.49 15.52
CA ASN A 23 1.83 -0.97 15.48
C ASN A 23 3.20 -1.61 15.20
N LEU A 24 3.97 -1.03 14.27
CA LEU A 24 5.33 -1.47 13.95
C LEU A 24 6.26 -1.36 15.17
N ASN A 25 6.26 -0.21 15.84
CA ASN A 25 7.06 0.01 17.05
C ASN A 25 6.72 -1.00 18.15
N ARG A 26 5.43 -1.28 18.36
CA ARG A 26 4.98 -2.29 19.33
C ARG A 26 5.52 -3.68 18.98
N CYS A 27 5.30 -4.15 17.75
CA CYS A 27 5.76 -5.48 17.33
C CYS A 27 7.29 -5.64 17.43
N ILE A 28 8.03 -4.57 17.11
CA ILE A 28 9.50 -4.57 17.23
C ILE A 28 9.94 -4.68 18.70
N ASN A 29 9.29 -3.95 19.61
CA ASN A 29 9.59 -4.01 21.04
C ASN A 29 9.20 -5.36 21.67
N GLU A 30 8.15 -6.02 21.16
CA GLU A 30 7.75 -7.36 21.59
C GLU A 30 8.75 -8.44 21.16
N VAL A 31 9.27 -8.36 19.93
CA VAL A 31 10.19 -9.37 19.37
C VAL A 31 11.65 -9.14 19.80
N ALA A 32 12.04 -7.90 20.10
CA ALA A 32 13.38 -7.53 20.54
C ALA A 32 13.97 -8.40 21.67
N PRO A 33 13.26 -8.63 22.80
CA PRO A 33 13.77 -9.46 23.88
C PRO A 33 13.92 -10.93 23.50
N GLU A 34 13.05 -11.47 22.65
CA GLU A 34 13.14 -12.85 22.17
C GLU A 34 14.32 -13.06 21.23
N ALA A 35 14.61 -12.07 20.38
CA ALA A 35 15.72 -12.10 19.43
C ALA A 35 17.08 -11.75 20.07
N GLY A 36 17.13 -11.29 21.32
CA GLY A 36 18.36 -10.83 21.98
C GLY A 36 18.98 -9.58 21.33
N THR A 37 18.22 -8.87 20.50
CA THR A 37 18.66 -7.70 19.73
C THR A 37 18.03 -6.43 20.28
N LYS A 38 18.76 -5.31 20.22
CA LYS A 38 18.21 -3.97 20.50
C LYS A 38 17.92 -3.26 19.17
N PRO A 39 16.68 -3.33 18.65
CA PRO A 39 16.33 -2.61 17.43
C PRO A 39 16.32 -1.11 17.69
N ALA A 40 16.97 -0.35 16.80
CA ALA A 40 16.85 1.10 16.73
C ALA A 40 16.02 1.44 15.49
N LEU A 41 14.87 2.08 15.68
CA LEU A 41 14.00 2.49 14.58
C LEU A 41 14.13 3.99 14.36
N ASP A 42 14.58 4.38 13.18
CA ASP A 42 14.62 5.77 12.74
C ASP A 42 13.55 5.99 11.66
N TYR A 43 12.51 6.74 12.03
CA TYR A 43 11.41 7.11 11.13
C TYR A 43 11.61 8.50 10.49
N ASN A 44 12.63 9.27 10.92
CA ASN A 44 13.00 10.57 10.36
C ASN A 44 14.12 10.45 9.30
N ALA A 45 14.49 9.23 8.93
CA ALA A 45 15.51 8.97 7.94
C ALA A 45 15.16 9.65 6.61
N ILE A 46 16.11 10.43 6.08
CA ILE A 46 15.94 11.13 4.80
C ILE A 46 15.95 10.08 3.69
N PRO A 47 14.89 9.96 2.88
CA PRO A 47 14.87 9.01 1.78
C PRO A 47 15.93 9.38 0.74
N PRO A 48 16.46 8.40 -0.02
CA PRO A 48 17.43 8.68 -1.06
C PRO A 48 16.90 9.68 -2.09
N MET A 49 17.79 10.49 -2.66
CA MET A 49 17.44 11.51 -3.66
C MET A 49 16.67 10.85 -4.83
N ASN A 50 15.46 11.35 -5.11
CA ASN A 50 14.50 10.82 -6.09
C ASN A 50 13.77 9.52 -5.74
N ALA A 51 13.77 9.10 -4.47
CA ALA A 51 12.95 7.95 -4.06
C ALA A 51 11.46 8.30 -4.10
N ILE A 52 10.71 7.65 -4.99
CA ILE A 52 9.25 7.82 -5.09
C ILE A 52 8.60 6.88 -4.08
N PRO A 53 7.82 7.39 -3.11
CA PRO A 53 7.09 6.55 -2.19
C PRO A 53 6.02 5.72 -2.91
N PRO A 54 5.74 4.48 -2.45
CA PRO A 54 4.69 3.65 -2.99
C PRO A 54 3.31 4.23 -2.64
N THR A 55 2.36 4.07 -3.56
CA THR A 55 0.96 4.45 -3.35
C THR A 55 0.23 3.35 -2.58
N TYR A 56 -0.28 3.67 -1.39
CA TYR A 56 -1.11 2.77 -0.60
C TYR A 56 -2.57 3.23 -0.63
N ILE A 57 -3.46 2.41 -1.18
CA ILE A 57 -4.90 2.68 -1.27
C ILE A 57 -5.63 1.71 -0.34
N PRO A 58 -6.26 2.17 0.75
CA PRO A 58 -7.06 1.29 1.60
C PRO A 58 -8.33 0.87 0.85
N THR A 59 -8.49 -0.44 0.59
CA THR A 59 -9.67 -0.99 -0.08
C THR A 59 -10.50 -1.87 0.85
N THR A 60 -11.83 -1.79 0.76
CA THR A 60 -12.75 -2.75 1.37
C THR A 60 -13.01 -3.93 0.42
N LYS A 61 -13.67 -5.00 0.89
CA LYS A 61 -13.97 -6.20 0.07
C LYS A 61 -14.65 -5.86 -1.26
N VAL A 62 -15.64 -4.95 -1.24
CA VAL A 62 -16.39 -4.53 -2.43
C VAL A 62 -15.51 -3.71 -3.39
N ILE A 63 -14.76 -2.75 -2.84
CA ILE A 63 -13.92 -1.84 -3.64
C ILE A 63 -12.71 -2.58 -4.25
N SER A 64 -12.25 -3.66 -3.62
CA SER A 64 -11.08 -4.42 -4.07
C SER A 64 -11.20 -4.92 -5.51
N ALA A 65 -12.38 -5.37 -5.94
CA ALA A 65 -12.61 -5.85 -7.30
C ALA A 65 -12.45 -4.72 -8.33
N PHE A 66 -13.07 -3.57 -8.09
CA PHE A 66 -12.96 -2.39 -8.95
C PHE A 66 -11.54 -1.82 -8.97
N GLN A 67 -10.88 -1.80 -7.81
CA GLN A 67 -9.50 -1.35 -7.72
C GLN A 67 -8.56 -2.27 -8.52
N ASN A 68 -8.77 -3.58 -8.50
CA ASN A 68 -7.98 -4.52 -9.30
C ASN A 68 -8.13 -4.28 -10.80
N ILE A 69 -9.34 -3.97 -11.27
CA ILE A 69 -9.59 -3.60 -12.67
C ILE A 69 -8.77 -2.37 -13.05
N VAL A 70 -8.82 -1.32 -12.23
CA VAL A 70 -8.06 -0.08 -12.47
C VAL A 70 -6.54 -0.33 -12.40
N ASN A 71 -6.09 -1.08 -11.40
CA ASN A 71 -4.67 -1.40 -11.22
C ASN A 71 -4.10 -2.22 -12.39
N THR A 72 -4.94 -2.96 -13.12
CA THR A 72 -4.52 -3.70 -14.32
C THR A 72 -4.09 -2.76 -15.44
N TYR A 73 -4.71 -1.59 -15.54
CA TYR A 73 -4.31 -0.55 -16.50
C TYR A 73 -3.12 0.27 -16.02
N GLY A 74 -3.03 0.50 -14.72
CA GLY A 74 -1.89 1.16 -14.10
C GLY A 74 -2.18 1.58 -12.66
N SER A 75 -1.11 1.64 -11.85
CA SER A 75 -1.20 2.20 -10.51
C SER A 75 -1.13 3.73 -10.56
N PRO A 76 -1.98 4.44 -9.80
CA PRO A 76 -1.86 5.90 -9.69
C PRO A 76 -0.54 6.29 -9.02
N ARG A 77 -0.04 7.48 -9.36
CA ARG A 77 1.15 8.06 -8.75
C ARG A 77 0.88 8.41 -7.29
N TYR A 78 1.95 8.59 -6.53
CA TYR A 78 1.84 8.98 -5.13
C TYR A 78 1.08 10.31 -5.01
N GLN A 79 0.07 10.35 -4.14
CA GLN A 79 -0.84 11.48 -3.94
C GLN A 79 -1.68 11.88 -5.17
N GLU A 80 -1.81 11.00 -6.17
CA GLU A 80 -2.75 11.20 -7.27
C GLU A 80 -4.18 10.78 -6.89
N VAL A 81 -5.18 11.38 -7.56
CA VAL A 81 -6.59 11.01 -7.39
C VAL A 81 -6.80 9.57 -7.87
N ASN A 82 -7.46 8.74 -7.06
CA ASN A 82 -7.73 7.34 -7.41
C ASN A 82 -8.88 7.21 -8.43
N PRO A 83 -8.63 6.76 -9.68
CA PRO A 83 -9.69 6.55 -10.67
C PRO A 83 -10.61 5.36 -10.33
N GLY A 84 -10.20 4.48 -9.40
CA GLY A 84 -11.02 3.38 -8.88
C GLY A 84 -12.34 3.83 -8.29
N LEU A 85 -12.39 5.00 -7.63
CA LEU A 85 -13.62 5.52 -7.04
C LEU A 85 -14.67 5.88 -8.09
N PHE A 86 -14.25 6.46 -9.22
CA PHE A 86 -15.16 6.76 -10.32
C PHE A 86 -15.64 5.48 -11.00
N THR A 87 -14.76 4.51 -11.16
CA THR A 87 -15.03 3.22 -11.82
C THR A 87 -16.14 2.45 -11.11
N ILE A 88 -16.29 2.56 -9.79
CA ILE A 88 -17.37 1.90 -9.03
C ILE A 88 -18.76 2.28 -9.55
N VAL A 89 -18.95 3.54 -9.98
CA VAL A 89 -20.26 4.04 -10.43
C VAL A 89 -20.38 3.96 -11.95
N THR A 90 -19.33 4.36 -12.67
CA THR A 90 -19.39 4.46 -14.13
C THR A 90 -19.35 3.09 -14.81
N PHE A 91 -18.64 2.11 -14.24
CA PHE A 91 -18.53 0.78 -14.84
C PHE A 91 -19.87 0.03 -14.88
N PRO A 92 -20.63 -0.11 -13.77
CA PRO A 92 -21.94 -0.75 -13.81
C PRO A 92 -22.96 0.03 -14.66
N PHE A 93 -22.88 1.36 -14.65
CA PHE A 93 -23.76 2.20 -15.46
C PHE A 93 -23.54 1.96 -16.97
N LEU A 94 -22.30 2.04 -17.44
CA LEU A 94 -21.97 1.80 -18.84
C LEU A 94 -22.25 0.36 -19.24
N PHE A 95 -21.96 -0.61 -18.35
CA PHE A 95 -22.33 -2.01 -18.56
C PHE A 95 -23.84 -2.17 -18.75
N GLY A 96 -24.65 -1.54 -17.89
CA GLY A 96 -26.11 -1.57 -17.98
C GLY A 96 -26.67 -0.88 -19.22
N VAL A 97 -26.01 0.16 -19.76
CA VAL A 97 -26.40 0.77 -21.05
C VAL A 97 -26.09 -0.18 -22.22
N MET A 98 -24.95 -0.87 -22.19
CA MET A 98 -24.52 -1.77 -23.26
C MET A 98 -25.28 -3.11 -23.26
N TYR A 99 -25.63 -3.62 -22.08
CA TYR A 99 -26.36 -4.89 -21.87
C TYR A 99 -27.82 -4.67 -21.45
N GLY A 100 -28.35 -3.47 -21.68
CA GLY A 100 -29.68 -3.03 -21.30
C GLY A 100 -30.79 -3.65 -22.14
N ASP A 101 -30.87 -4.98 -22.15
CA ASP A 101 -32.09 -5.71 -22.47
C ASP A 101 -32.77 -6.09 -21.15
N ILE A 102 -34.01 -5.64 -20.96
CA ILE A 102 -34.80 -5.78 -19.72
C ILE A 102 -35.14 -7.26 -19.41
N GLY A 103 -34.74 -8.21 -20.26
CA GLY A 103 -35.05 -9.63 -20.15
C GLY A 103 -33.88 -10.62 -19.94
N HIS A 104 -32.62 -10.18 -19.83
CA HIS A 104 -31.44 -11.09 -19.76
C HIS A 104 -30.55 -10.92 -18.51
N GLY A 105 -31.00 -10.12 -17.52
CA GLY A 105 -30.31 -9.89 -16.25
C GLY A 105 -30.69 -10.87 -15.15
#